data_AF-A0A7V3VSY7-F1
#
_entry.id   AF-A0A7V3VSY7-F1
#
_cell.length_a   1.000
_cell.length_b   1.000
_cell.length_c   1.000
_cell.angle_alpha   90.00
_cell.angle_beta   90.00
_cell.angle_gamma   90.00
#
_symmetry.space_group_name_H-M   'P 1'
#
loop_
_entity.id
_entity.type
_entity.pdbx_description
1 polymer ?
#
loop_
_entity_poly.entity_id
_entity_poly.type
_entity_poly.pdbx_seq_one_letter_code
_entity_poly.pdbx_strand_id
1 'polypeptide(L)'
;LKEHLGNGLSFPNARRLAISSLLNYDAEQMRYSNDILGIEYVAELKRLRSKIEAHTIKRIGASYNEEELLEIPSATSLRKAISEKRKLEGIPYFTEQILEEEFKNGRGPVFLNSFYDLMRSKIILLGRERLEQLYGFNEGISQRFLMNSCASQNIEEFLNKTKTKRFTFTRIKRRLFYTIFEIDKTFVLESNEFGPQYLRLLGFTERGKSLLRHISDRSSLPLISNLSDFKNSIQSREINVDLARMQIALDIKASDIYAMNFKSSSERLCKRDFRKPIIHEQ
;
A
#
# COMPACT_ATOMS: atom_id res chain seq x y z
N LEU A 1 21.54 0.75 -17.06
CA LEU A 1 20.88 1.27 -15.82
C LEU A 1 21.52 2.57 -15.31
N LYS A 2 22.82 2.58 -14.95
CA LYS A 2 23.50 3.79 -14.43
C LYS A 2 23.36 5.00 -15.37
N GLU A 3 23.54 4.78 -16.67
CA GLU A 3 23.35 5.81 -17.71
C GLU A 3 21.96 6.47 -17.63
N HIS A 4 20.89 5.69 -17.69
CA HIS A 4 19.52 6.20 -17.61
C HIS A 4 19.20 6.91 -16.28
N LEU A 5 19.76 6.44 -15.16
CA LEU A 5 19.65 7.14 -13.87
C LEU A 5 20.41 8.48 -13.88
N GLY A 6 21.57 8.53 -14.53
CA GLY A 6 22.34 9.75 -14.76
C GLY A 6 21.55 10.79 -15.55
N ASN A 7 20.74 10.35 -16.51
CA ASN A 7 19.83 11.19 -17.30
C ASN A 7 18.60 11.68 -16.50
N GLY A 8 18.54 11.42 -15.18
CA GLY A 8 17.48 11.90 -14.31
C GLY A 8 16.15 11.16 -14.42
N LEU A 9 16.14 9.99 -15.09
CA LEU A 9 14.95 9.15 -15.15
C LEU A 9 14.66 8.53 -13.77
N SER A 10 13.37 8.31 -13.50
CA SER A 10 12.97 7.54 -12.32
C SER A 10 13.52 6.11 -12.39
N PHE A 11 13.79 5.49 -11.24
CA PHE A 11 14.30 4.11 -11.20
C PHE A 11 13.48 3.12 -12.03
N PRO A 12 12.12 3.11 -11.98
CA PRO A 12 11.32 2.22 -12.83
C PRO A 12 11.58 2.44 -14.33
N ASN A 13 11.63 3.70 -14.79
CA ASN A 13 11.88 4.01 -16.20
C ASN A 13 13.31 3.65 -16.61
N ALA A 14 14.29 3.95 -15.76
CA ALA A 14 15.69 3.64 -16.02
C ALA A 14 15.94 2.13 -16.08
N ARG A 15 15.28 1.35 -15.21
CA ARG A 15 15.34 -0.11 -15.20
C ARG A 15 14.67 -0.69 -16.44
N ARG A 16 13.46 -0.23 -16.77
CA ARG A 16 12.71 -0.66 -17.96
C ARG A 16 13.52 -0.51 -19.25
N LEU A 17 14.10 0.67 -19.48
CA LEU A 17 14.94 0.92 -20.65
C LEU A 17 16.21 0.06 -20.64
N ALA A 18 16.84 -0.10 -19.48
CA ALA A 18 18.03 -0.96 -19.37
C ALA A 18 17.72 -2.44 -19.67
N ILE A 19 16.58 -2.96 -19.21
CA ILE A 19 16.16 -4.33 -19.51
C ILE A 19 15.80 -4.48 -20.99
N SER A 20 15.10 -3.50 -21.56
CA SER A 20 14.76 -3.48 -22.99
C SER A 20 16.01 -3.58 -23.86
N SER A 21 17.04 -2.77 -23.58
CA SER A 21 18.32 -2.83 -24.29
C SER A 21 19.05 -4.16 -24.08
N LEU A 22 19.02 -4.70 -22.86
CA LEU A 22 19.75 -5.94 -22.52
C LEU A 22 19.12 -7.18 -23.16
N LEU A 23 17.79 -7.26 -23.19
CA LEU A 23 17.04 -8.44 -23.65
C LEU A 23 16.52 -8.29 -25.08
N ASN A 24 16.81 -7.17 -25.75
CA ASN A 24 16.22 -6.79 -27.03
C ASN A 24 14.69 -6.94 -27.03
N TYR A 25 14.07 -6.47 -25.94
CA TYR A 25 12.64 -6.59 -25.68
C TYR A 25 11.98 -5.22 -25.75
N ASP A 26 10.75 -5.14 -26.24
CA ASP A 26 10.04 -3.86 -26.32
C ASP A 26 9.76 -3.30 -24.91
N ALA A 27 10.38 -2.14 -24.62
CA ALA A 27 10.21 -1.46 -23.36
C ALA A 27 8.75 -1.10 -23.06
N GLU A 28 7.91 -0.89 -24.08
CA GLU A 28 6.51 -0.51 -23.88
C GLU A 28 5.67 -1.65 -23.31
N GLN A 29 6.02 -2.90 -23.62
CA GLN A 29 5.35 -4.07 -23.04
C GLN A 29 5.60 -4.20 -21.53
N MET A 30 6.68 -3.62 -21.01
CA MET A 30 7.01 -3.62 -19.57
C MET A 30 6.52 -2.37 -18.84
N ARG A 31 5.71 -1.52 -19.50
CA ARG A 31 5.27 -0.24 -18.93
C ARG A 31 4.11 -0.41 -17.95
N TYR A 32 3.32 -1.47 -18.07
CA TYR A 32 2.10 -1.63 -17.28
C TYR A 32 2.42 -2.07 -15.85
N SER A 33 1.66 -1.54 -14.88
CA SER A 33 1.93 -1.80 -13.46
C SER A 33 1.83 -3.27 -13.08
N ASN A 34 0.93 -4.03 -13.73
CA ASN A 34 0.73 -5.44 -13.45
C ASN A 34 1.90 -6.29 -13.95
N ASP A 35 2.49 -5.95 -15.09
CA ASP A 35 3.66 -6.67 -15.62
C ASP A 35 4.90 -6.40 -14.77
N ILE A 36 5.08 -5.15 -14.32
CA ILE A 36 6.13 -4.80 -13.37
C ILE A 36 5.97 -5.61 -12.07
N LEU A 37 4.75 -5.71 -11.53
CA LEU A 37 4.48 -6.53 -10.34
C LEU A 37 4.71 -8.03 -10.58
N GLY A 38 4.27 -8.57 -11.73
CA GLY A 38 4.48 -9.95 -12.11
C GLY A 38 5.97 -10.33 -12.16
N ILE A 39 6.79 -9.45 -12.73
CA ILE A 39 8.25 -9.62 -12.74
C ILE A 39 8.81 -9.65 -11.31
N GLU A 40 8.38 -8.74 -10.43
CA GLU A 40 8.83 -8.75 -9.03
C GLU A 40 8.37 -10.03 -8.29
N TYR A 41 7.16 -10.53 -8.55
CA TYR A 41 6.69 -11.80 -7.96
C TYR A 41 7.59 -12.95 -8.39
N VAL A 42 7.87 -13.09 -9.69
CA VAL A 42 8.74 -14.16 -10.20
C VAL A 42 10.17 -14.01 -9.69
N ALA A 43 10.69 -12.78 -9.62
CA ALA A 43 12.02 -12.51 -9.07
C ALA A 43 12.11 -12.93 -7.60
N GLU A 44 11.09 -12.62 -6.80
CA GLU A 44 11.05 -12.94 -5.37
C GLU A 44 10.86 -14.44 -5.14
N LEU A 45 10.02 -15.12 -5.92
CA LEU A 45 9.88 -16.58 -5.88
C LEU A 45 11.23 -17.27 -6.15
N LYS A 46 12.00 -16.77 -7.12
CA LYS A 46 13.35 -17.28 -7.41
C LYS A 46 14.32 -16.99 -6.25
N ARG A 47 14.30 -15.78 -5.69
CA ARG A 47 15.13 -15.39 -4.54
C ARG A 47 14.89 -16.32 -3.34
N LEU A 48 13.62 -16.59 -3.05
CA LEU A 48 13.18 -17.45 -1.95
C LEU A 48 13.29 -18.96 -2.25
N ARG A 49 13.69 -19.34 -3.48
CA ARG A 49 13.67 -20.74 -3.95
C ARG A 49 12.30 -21.41 -3.72
N SER A 50 11.23 -20.65 -3.90
CA SER A 50 9.87 -21.11 -3.68
C SER A 50 9.44 -22.12 -4.74
N LYS A 51 8.60 -23.07 -4.34
CA LYS A 51 7.98 -24.07 -5.23
C LYS A 51 6.67 -23.57 -5.87
N ILE A 52 6.25 -22.34 -5.59
CA ILE A 52 5.04 -21.77 -6.18
C ILE A 52 5.24 -21.59 -7.69
N GLU A 53 4.28 -22.08 -8.46
CA GLU A 53 4.22 -21.88 -9.90
C GLU A 53 3.45 -20.59 -10.22
N ALA A 54 4.11 -19.67 -10.94
CA ALA A 54 3.52 -18.40 -11.31
C ALA A 54 2.72 -18.55 -12.60
N HIS A 55 1.48 -18.08 -12.58
CA HIS A 55 0.60 -18.05 -13.75
C HIS A 55 0.13 -16.62 -14.02
N THR A 56 -0.14 -16.31 -15.29
CA THR A 56 -0.68 -15.02 -15.73
C THR A 56 -1.97 -15.24 -16.51
N ILE A 57 -2.92 -14.33 -16.35
CA ILE A 57 -4.12 -14.25 -17.19
C ILE A 57 -4.12 -12.91 -17.91
N LYS A 58 -4.67 -12.88 -19.13
CA LYS A 58 -4.82 -11.63 -19.88
C LYS A 58 -5.83 -10.73 -19.17
N ARG A 59 -5.41 -9.50 -18.86
CA ARG A 59 -6.31 -8.49 -18.29
C ARG A 59 -7.36 -8.10 -19.34
N ILE A 60 -8.63 -8.22 -18.98
CA ILE A 60 -9.78 -7.72 -19.75
C ILE A 60 -10.33 -6.50 -19.01
N GLY A 61 -10.63 -5.42 -19.74
CA GLY A 61 -11.12 -4.16 -19.17
C GLY A 61 -10.02 -3.18 -18.74
N ALA A 62 -10.40 -1.89 -18.80
CA ALA A 62 -9.64 -0.68 -18.51
C ALA A 62 -8.14 -0.77 -18.86
N SER A 63 -7.83 -0.44 -20.12
CA SER A 63 -6.53 0.11 -20.50
C SER A 63 -6.22 1.31 -19.62
N TYR A 64 -4.94 1.50 -19.29
CA TYR A 64 -4.45 2.32 -18.18
C TYR A 64 -4.77 3.83 -18.22
N ASN A 65 -5.60 4.33 -19.15
CA ASN A 65 -5.87 5.75 -19.36
C ASN A 65 -7.29 6.10 -19.84
N GLU A 66 -8.27 5.19 -19.81
CA GLU A 66 -9.63 5.49 -20.32
C GLU A 66 -10.56 5.91 -19.18
N GLU A 67 -11.17 7.09 -19.32
CA GLU A 67 -12.06 7.70 -18.32
C GLU A 67 -13.51 7.18 -18.37
N GLU A 68 -13.83 6.29 -19.31
CA GLU A 68 -15.17 5.71 -19.47
C GLU A 68 -15.37 4.47 -18.59
N LEU A 69 -16.59 4.33 -18.06
CA LEU A 69 -17.01 3.15 -17.29
C LEU A 69 -17.22 1.99 -18.25
N LEU A 70 -16.18 1.18 -18.44
CA LEU A 70 -16.24 -0.09 -19.16
C LEU A 70 -17.03 -1.14 -18.36
N GLU A 71 -17.42 -2.23 -19.02
CA GLU A 71 -18.05 -3.41 -18.40
C GLU A 71 -17.27 -3.94 -17.18
N ILE A 72 -15.93 -3.79 -17.20
CA ILE A 72 -15.05 -4.01 -16.05
C ILE A 72 -14.21 -2.73 -15.84
N PRO A 73 -14.63 -1.82 -14.95
CA PRO A 73 -13.96 -0.54 -14.74
C PRO A 73 -12.68 -0.71 -13.91
N SER A 74 -11.75 0.24 -14.06
CA SER A 74 -10.58 0.29 -13.18
C SER A 74 -10.98 0.74 -11.77
N ALA A 75 -10.21 0.31 -10.77
CA ALA A 75 -10.38 0.83 -9.41
C ALA A 75 -10.18 2.36 -9.32
N THR A 76 -9.40 2.96 -10.24
CA THR A 76 -9.21 4.42 -10.28
C THR A 76 -10.45 5.14 -10.83
N SER A 77 -11.05 4.63 -11.91
CA SER A 77 -12.29 5.21 -12.47
C SER A 77 -13.47 5.05 -11.50
N LEU A 78 -13.57 3.93 -10.79
CA LEU A 78 -14.56 3.76 -9.72
C LEU A 78 -14.38 4.78 -8.59
N ARG A 79 -13.16 4.99 -8.09
CA ARG A 79 -12.92 6.02 -7.05
C ARG A 79 -13.23 7.44 -7.55
N LYS A 80 -12.96 7.75 -8.83
CA LYS A 80 -13.34 9.03 -9.46
C LYS A 80 -14.86 9.19 -9.48
N ALA A 81 -15.59 8.16 -9.91
CA ALA A 81 -17.05 8.13 -9.87
C ALA A 81 -17.60 8.33 -8.45
N ILE A 82 -17.03 7.65 -7.44
CA ILE A 82 -17.40 7.84 -6.02
C ILE A 82 -17.18 9.29 -5.58
N SER A 83 -16.03 9.90 -5.91
CA SER A 83 -15.75 11.29 -5.54
C SER A 83 -16.67 12.30 -6.22
N GLU A 84 -17.10 12.00 -7.45
CA GLU A 84 -18.02 12.82 -8.24
C GLU A 84 -19.50 12.49 -7.96
N LYS A 85 -19.77 11.56 -7.03
CA LYS A 85 -21.12 11.06 -6.69
C LYS A 85 -21.88 10.51 -7.92
N ARG A 86 -21.15 9.95 -8.88
CA ARG A 86 -21.73 9.25 -10.03
C ARG A 86 -22.15 7.83 -9.63
N LYS A 87 -23.11 7.27 -10.37
CA LYS A 87 -23.53 5.88 -10.24
C LYS A 87 -22.34 4.95 -10.49
N LEU A 88 -22.23 3.90 -9.68
CA LEU A 88 -21.23 2.85 -9.88
C LEU A 88 -21.79 1.80 -10.83
N GLU A 89 -21.01 1.43 -11.83
CA GLU A 89 -21.39 0.47 -12.86
C GLU A 89 -20.24 -0.53 -13.05
N GLY A 90 -20.53 -1.73 -13.55
CA GLY A 90 -19.52 -2.76 -13.80
C GLY A 90 -18.89 -3.35 -12.52
N ILE A 91 -19.58 -3.27 -11.38
CA ILE A 91 -19.18 -3.92 -10.12
C ILE A 91 -20.16 -5.02 -9.72
N PRO A 92 -19.70 -6.08 -9.03
CA PRO A 92 -20.62 -7.08 -8.48
C PRO A 92 -21.60 -6.48 -7.47
N TYR A 93 -22.83 -6.98 -7.45
CA TYR A 93 -23.89 -6.50 -6.55
C TYR A 93 -23.47 -6.48 -5.07
N PHE A 94 -22.84 -7.54 -4.57
CA PHE A 94 -22.36 -7.60 -3.19
C PHE A 94 -21.33 -6.49 -2.88
N THR A 95 -20.56 -6.05 -3.88
CA THR A 95 -19.58 -4.96 -3.71
C THR A 95 -20.30 -3.63 -3.53
N GLU A 96 -21.36 -3.38 -4.32
CA GLU A 96 -22.20 -2.19 -4.17
C GLU A 96 -22.85 -2.14 -2.79
N GLN A 97 -23.47 -3.24 -2.35
CA GLN A 97 -24.11 -3.32 -1.03
C GLN A 97 -23.15 -3.02 0.12
N ILE A 98 -21.94 -3.60 0.10
CA ILE A 98 -20.92 -3.33 1.13
C ILE A 98 -20.50 -1.86 1.11
N LEU A 99 -20.29 -1.27 -0.07
CA LEU A 99 -19.94 0.15 -0.18
C LEU A 99 -21.04 1.06 0.35
N GLU A 100 -22.30 0.79 0.00
CA GLU A 100 -23.46 1.53 0.51
C GLU A 100 -23.56 1.43 2.03
N GLU A 101 -23.39 0.24 2.60
CA GLU A 101 -23.40 0.03 4.04
C GLU A 101 -22.27 0.80 4.74
N GLU A 102 -21.04 0.70 4.24
CA GLU A 102 -19.89 1.42 4.81
C GLU A 102 -20.09 2.94 4.72
N PHE A 103 -20.67 3.45 3.62
CA PHE A 103 -20.94 4.88 3.45
C PHE A 103 -22.08 5.36 4.32
N LYS A 104 -23.17 4.59 4.43
CA LYS A 104 -24.32 4.87 5.30
C LYS A 104 -23.91 4.91 6.77
N ASN A 105 -23.05 3.99 7.19
CA ASN A 105 -22.50 3.98 8.54
C ASN A 105 -21.39 5.04 8.74
N GLY A 106 -21.07 5.84 7.73
CA GLY A 106 -20.09 6.92 7.81
C GLY A 106 -18.63 6.45 7.91
N ARG A 107 -18.33 5.19 7.56
CA ARG A 107 -16.98 4.62 7.46
C ARG A 107 -16.29 4.90 6.13
N GLY A 108 -16.95 5.67 5.25
CA GLY A 108 -16.35 6.16 4.01
C GLY A 108 -17.25 7.12 3.22
N PRO A 109 -16.89 7.42 1.96
CA PRO A 109 -15.57 7.20 1.38
C PRO A 109 -14.48 8.03 2.10
N VAL A 110 -13.27 7.48 2.16
CA VAL A 110 -12.08 8.14 2.72
C VAL A 110 -11.14 8.49 1.56
N PHE A 111 -10.72 9.75 1.49
CA PHE A 111 -9.85 10.25 0.42
C PHE A 111 -8.52 10.76 0.97
N LEU A 112 -7.50 10.80 0.09
CA LEU A 112 -6.17 11.29 0.46
C LEU A 112 -6.20 12.72 1.03
N ASN A 113 -7.12 13.56 0.54
CA ASN A 113 -7.28 14.93 1.01
C ASN A 113 -7.60 15.02 2.51
N SER A 114 -8.31 14.02 3.07
CA SER A 114 -8.63 13.96 4.50
C SER A 114 -7.37 13.89 5.39
N PHE A 115 -6.26 13.36 4.85
CA PHE A 115 -5.00 13.24 5.60
C PHE A 115 -4.06 14.44 5.42
N TYR A 116 -4.38 15.40 4.54
CA TYR A 116 -3.40 16.39 4.10
C TYR A 116 -2.91 17.28 5.23
N ASP A 117 -3.80 17.78 6.10
CA ASP A 117 -3.40 18.63 7.22
C ASP A 117 -2.51 17.90 8.22
N LEU A 118 -2.78 16.62 8.48
CA LEU A 118 -1.93 15.76 9.30
C LEU A 118 -0.56 15.55 8.64
N MET A 119 -0.53 15.22 7.35
CA MET A 119 0.70 15.06 6.58
C MET A 119 1.55 16.34 6.60
N ARG A 120 0.91 17.47 6.30
CA ARG A 120 1.54 18.81 6.25
C ARG A 120 2.12 19.18 7.60
N SER A 121 1.35 19.01 8.67
CA SER A 121 1.80 19.27 10.04
C SER A 121 3.00 18.41 10.42
N LYS A 122 2.97 17.10 10.10
CA LYS A 122 4.08 16.19 10.36
C LYS A 122 5.34 16.55 9.57
N ILE A 123 5.22 16.92 8.30
CA ILE A 123 6.36 17.39 7.49
C ILE A 123 7.04 18.58 8.17
N ILE A 124 6.25 19.59 8.59
CA ILE A 124 6.76 20.81 9.21
C ILE A 124 7.43 20.51 10.55
N LEU A 125 6.77 19.72 11.42
CA LEU A 125 7.27 19.42 12.77
C LEU A 125 8.55 18.57 12.76
N LEU A 126 8.67 17.62 11.84
CA LEU A 126 9.88 16.80 11.74
C LEU A 126 11.08 17.60 11.22
N GLY A 127 10.84 18.59 10.35
CA GLY A 127 11.91 19.35 9.75
C GLY A 127 12.80 18.50 8.81
N ARG A 128 13.84 19.12 8.27
CA ARG A 128 14.59 18.54 7.13
C ARG A 128 15.41 17.34 7.56
N GLU A 129 16.16 17.49 8.64
CA GLU A 129 17.12 16.49 9.12
C GLU A 129 16.41 15.19 9.48
N ARG A 130 15.29 15.26 10.19
CA ARG A 130 14.52 14.06 10.53
C ARG A 130 13.87 13.44 9.30
N LEU A 131 13.33 14.23 8.37
CA LEU A 131 12.80 13.71 7.11
C LEU A 131 13.86 12.92 6.33
N GLU A 132 15.12 13.38 6.29
CA GLU A 132 16.21 12.70 5.60
C GLU A 132 16.59 11.34 6.22
N GLN A 133 16.22 11.10 7.48
CA GLN A 133 16.42 9.81 8.14
C GLN A 133 15.33 8.79 7.78
N LEU A 134 14.16 9.25 7.32
CA LEU A 134 13.07 8.37 6.94
C LEU A 134 13.35 7.59 5.66
N TYR A 135 12.70 6.43 5.51
CA TYR A 135 12.82 5.60 4.33
C TYR A 135 12.32 6.32 3.07
N GLY A 136 13.09 6.22 2.00
CA GLY A 136 12.77 6.80 0.71
C GLY A 136 13.01 8.31 0.62
N PHE A 137 13.43 9.00 1.68
CA PHE A 137 13.88 10.39 1.61
C PHE A 137 15.36 10.45 1.24
N ASN A 138 15.58 10.62 -0.07
CA ASN A 138 16.90 10.68 -0.69
C ASN A 138 16.87 11.80 -1.73
N GLU A 139 18.04 12.18 -2.26
CA GLU A 139 18.13 13.02 -3.46
C GLU A 139 17.47 14.41 -3.28
N GLY A 140 17.55 14.97 -2.07
CA GLY A 140 17.05 16.33 -1.76
C GLY A 140 15.53 16.48 -1.70
N ILE A 141 14.75 15.38 -1.68
CA ILE A 141 13.29 15.51 -1.63
C ILE A 141 12.76 16.04 -0.29
N SER A 142 13.50 15.88 0.80
CA SER A 142 13.20 16.45 2.12
C SER A 142 12.94 17.96 2.03
N GLN A 143 13.86 18.69 1.38
CA GLN A 143 13.73 20.14 1.14
C GLN A 143 12.48 20.47 0.32
N ARG A 144 12.19 19.70 -0.74
CA ARG A 144 11.00 19.91 -1.57
C ARG A 144 9.73 19.72 -0.77
N PHE A 145 9.67 18.70 0.08
CA PHE A 145 8.52 18.43 0.94
C PHE A 145 8.27 19.60 1.89
N LEU A 146 9.30 20.11 2.57
CA LEU A 146 9.16 21.26 3.45
C LEU A 146 8.68 22.50 2.71
N MET A 147 9.41 22.91 1.67
CA MET A 147 9.07 24.11 0.90
C MET A 147 7.63 24.04 0.35
N ASN A 148 7.27 22.91 -0.26
CA ASN A 148 5.95 22.76 -0.88
C ASN A 148 4.85 22.58 0.17
N SER A 149 5.14 22.03 1.36
CA SER A 149 4.16 21.96 2.46
C SER A 149 3.78 23.36 2.95
N CYS A 150 4.73 24.31 2.99
CA CYS A 150 4.44 25.69 3.35
C CYS A 150 3.75 26.46 2.22
N ALA A 151 4.01 26.10 0.97
CA ALA A 151 3.53 26.81 -0.21
C ALA A 151 2.28 26.22 -0.87
N SER A 152 1.61 25.20 -0.30
CA SER A 152 0.47 24.54 -0.93
C SER A 152 -0.75 24.50 -0.01
N GLN A 153 -1.92 24.85 -0.55
CA GLN A 153 -3.18 24.94 0.17
C GLN A 153 -3.88 23.58 0.32
N ASN A 154 -3.63 22.65 -0.61
CA ASN A 154 -4.24 21.32 -0.61
C ASN A 154 -3.26 20.25 -1.13
N ILE A 155 -3.66 18.99 -1.00
CA ILE A 155 -2.82 17.86 -1.40
C ILE A 155 -2.50 17.86 -2.90
N GLU A 156 -3.42 18.29 -3.75
CA GLU A 156 -3.23 18.29 -5.19
C GLU A 156 -2.14 19.28 -5.60
N GLU A 157 -2.22 20.51 -5.08
CA GLU A 157 -1.20 21.53 -5.28
C GLU A 157 0.16 21.06 -4.76
N PHE A 158 0.20 20.47 -3.56
CA PHE A 158 1.43 19.90 -3.00
C PHE A 158 2.04 18.83 -3.91
N LEU A 159 1.22 17.89 -4.39
CA LEU A 159 1.65 16.82 -5.27
C LEU A 159 2.19 17.36 -6.59
N ASN A 160 1.49 18.32 -7.19
CA ASN A 160 1.88 18.94 -8.47
C ASN A 160 3.20 19.72 -8.35
N LYS A 161 3.37 20.54 -7.31
CA LYS A 161 4.63 21.25 -7.05
C LYS A 161 5.80 20.30 -6.71
N THR A 162 5.50 19.18 -6.08
CA THR A 162 6.52 18.19 -5.66
C THR A 162 6.91 17.22 -6.78
N LYS A 163 6.04 17.02 -7.78
CA LYS A 163 6.29 16.17 -8.94
C LYS A 163 7.50 16.66 -9.74
N THR A 164 8.35 15.71 -10.15
CA THR A 164 9.44 15.95 -11.12
C THR A 164 9.60 14.73 -12.05
N LYS A 165 10.47 14.79 -13.06
CA LYS A 165 10.80 13.59 -13.86
C LYS A 165 11.34 12.44 -12.99
N ARG A 166 12.10 12.77 -11.93
CA ARG A 166 12.69 11.82 -10.97
C ARG A 166 11.68 11.31 -9.93
N PHE A 167 10.72 12.14 -9.51
CA PHE A 167 9.75 11.81 -8.47
C PHE A 167 8.34 11.70 -9.06
N THR A 168 7.81 10.48 -9.14
CA THR A 168 6.44 10.22 -9.60
C THR A 168 5.42 10.51 -8.48
N PHE A 169 4.15 10.73 -8.85
CA PHE A 169 3.07 10.92 -7.86
C PHE A 169 3.01 9.77 -6.86
N THR A 170 3.11 8.51 -7.32
CA THR A 170 3.13 7.34 -6.44
C THR A 170 4.29 7.37 -5.44
N ARG A 171 5.49 7.78 -5.87
CA ARG A 171 6.66 7.88 -4.97
C ARG A 171 6.47 8.99 -3.93
N ILE A 172 5.84 10.09 -4.30
CA ILE A 172 5.53 11.21 -3.38
C ILE A 172 4.45 10.77 -2.38
N LYS A 173 3.35 10.16 -2.85
CA LYS A 173 2.27 9.65 -1.98
C LYS A 173 2.77 8.63 -0.96
N ARG A 174 3.65 7.69 -1.36
CA ARG A 174 4.27 6.73 -0.42
C ARG A 174 5.05 7.46 0.68
N ARG A 175 5.86 8.44 0.30
CA ARG A 175 6.66 9.24 1.24
C ARG A 175 5.82 10.04 2.22
N LEU A 176 4.65 10.54 1.81
CA LEU A 176 3.72 11.20 2.73
C LEU A 176 3.27 10.27 3.86
N PHE A 177 2.95 9.01 3.55
CA PHE A 177 2.64 8.03 4.59
C PHE A 177 3.86 7.62 5.40
N TYR A 178 5.03 7.48 4.77
CA TYR A 178 6.28 7.26 5.51
C TYR A 178 6.58 8.39 6.50
N THR A 179 6.21 9.63 6.17
CA THR A 179 6.31 10.77 7.08
C THR A 179 5.30 10.70 8.22
N ILE A 180 4.03 10.37 7.97
CA ILE A 180 3.02 10.24 9.04
C ILE A 180 3.45 9.18 10.07
N PHE A 181 3.90 8.04 9.59
CA PHE A 181 4.24 6.88 10.42
C PHE A 181 5.71 6.84 10.83
N GLU A 182 6.49 7.86 10.46
CA GLU A 182 7.93 7.99 10.74
C GLU A 182 8.70 6.70 10.42
N ILE A 183 8.48 6.18 9.22
CA ILE A 183 9.06 4.90 8.78
C ILE A 183 10.57 5.05 8.60
N ASP A 184 11.34 4.48 9.54
CA ASP A 184 12.80 4.51 9.51
C ASP A 184 13.38 3.59 8.42
N LYS A 185 14.58 3.93 7.94
CA LYS A 185 15.30 3.14 6.91
C LYS A 185 15.60 1.71 7.38
N THR A 186 16.09 1.56 8.61
CA THR A 186 16.47 0.25 9.17
C THR A 186 15.28 -0.69 9.23
N PHE A 187 14.13 -0.23 9.71
CA PHE A 187 12.91 -1.03 9.77
C PHE A 187 12.49 -1.59 8.40
N VAL A 188 12.59 -0.78 7.33
CA VAL A 188 12.24 -1.22 5.98
C VAL A 188 13.29 -2.16 5.41
N LEU A 189 14.58 -1.91 5.66
CA LEU A 189 15.66 -2.81 5.22
C LEU A 189 15.52 -4.19 5.85
N GLU A 190 15.30 -4.25 7.17
CA GLU A 190 15.06 -5.51 7.88
C GLU A 190 13.77 -6.19 7.41
N SER A 191 12.68 -5.44 7.22
CA SER A 191 11.42 -6.01 6.70
C SER A 191 11.57 -6.57 5.29
N ASN A 192 12.38 -5.95 4.43
CA ASN A 192 12.63 -6.45 3.08
C ASN A 192 13.54 -7.68 3.08
N GLU A 193 14.50 -7.75 4.01
CA GLU A 193 15.44 -8.87 4.11
C GLU A 193 14.77 -10.11 4.73
N PHE A 194 14.15 -9.94 5.89
CA PHE A 194 13.57 -11.02 6.70
C PHE A 194 12.09 -11.30 6.39
N GLY A 195 11.44 -10.41 5.62
CA GLY A 195 10.04 -10.55 5.26
C GLY A 195 9.05 -10.29 6.41
N PRO A 196 7.77 -10.64 6.22
CA PRO A 196 6.77 -10.54 7.28
C PRO A 196 7.05 -11.56 8.38
N GLN A 197 6.78 -11.19 9.63
CA GLN A 197 6.99 -12.05 10.79
C GLN A 197 5.70 -12.69 11.33
N TYR A 198 4.57 -12.49 10.65
CA TYR A 198 3.28 -13.09 11.00
C TYR A 198 2.35 -13.14 9.78
N LEU A 199 1.34 -14.00 9.86
CA LEU A 199 0.21 -14.04 8.93
C LEU A 199 -1.01 -13.46 9.63
N ARG A 200 -1.54 -12.32 9.18
CA ARG A 200 -2.75 -11.71 9.77
C ARG A 200 -4.02 -12.22 9.10
N LEU A 201 -4.88 -12.91 9.85
CA LEU A 201 -6.18 -13.34 9.35
C LEU A 201 -7.19 -12.20 9.45
N LEU A 202 -7.74 -11.79 8.30
CA LEU A 202 -8.77 -10.73 8.22
C LEU A 202 -10.19 -11.28 8.00
N GLY A 203 -10.28 -12.43 7.32
CA GLY A 203 -11.54 -13.13 7.08
C GLY A 203 -11.34 -14.48 6.40
N PHE A 204 -12.35 -15.32 6.42
CA PHE A 204 -12.37 -16.63 5.76
C PHE A 204 -13.81 -17.06 5.45
N THR A 205 -13.95 -17.95 4.46
CA THR A 205 -15.20 -18.66 4.15
C THR A 205 -15.26 -20.00 4.86
N GLU A 206 -16.42 -20.65 4.93
CA GLU A 206 -16.52 -22.02 5.47
C GLU A 206 -15.57 -23.01 4.77
N ARG A 207 -15.41 -22.91 3.44
CA ARG A 207 -14.41 -23.69 2.72
C ARG A 207 -12.98 -23.34 3.18
N GLY A 208 -12.68 -22.05 3.32
CA GLY A 208 -11.37 -21.57 3.77
C GLY A 208 -11.00 -22.02 5.19
N LYS A 209 -11.99 -22.19 6.07
CA LYS A 209 -11.80 -22.68 7.45
C LYS A 209 -11.07 -24.01 7.50
N SER A 210 -11.38 -24.94 6.59
CA SER A 210 -10.71 -26.24 6.49
C SER A 210 -9.20 -26.10 6.22
N LEU A 211 -8.80 -25.07 5.46
CA LEU A 211 -7.41 -24.80 5.11
C LEU A 211 -6.65 -24.06 6.22
N LEU A 212 -7.33 -23.27 7.06
CA LEU A 212 -6.69 -22.49 8.12
C LEU A 212 -5.92 -23.37 9.11
N ARG A 213 -6.43 -24.56 9.43
CA ARG A 213 -5.71 -25.51 10.29
C ARG A 213 -4.39 -25.94 9.67
N HIS A 214 -4.41 -26.31 8.39
CA HIS A 214 -3.20 -26.67 7.66
C HIS A 214 -2.20 -25.51 7.56
N ILE A 215 -2.68 -24.28 7.36
CA ILE A 215 -1.84 -23.08 7.35
C ILE A 215 -1.20 -22.89 8.73
N SER A 216 -1.99 -22.95 9.81
CA SER A 216 -1.49 -22.78 11.18
C SER A 216 -0.42 -23.80 11.54
N ASP A 217 -0.60 -25.07 11.14
CA ASP A 217 0.30 -26.16 11.49
C ASP A 217 1.61 -26.10 10.68
N ARG A 218 1.50 -25.86 9.36
CA ARG A 218 2.63 -26.00 8.41
C ARG A 218 3.39 -24.71 8.11
N SER A 219 2.82 -23.54 8.40
CA SER A 219 3.50 -22.26 8.13
C SER A 219 4.67 -22.06 9.08
N SER A 220 5.76 -21.51 8.56
CA SER A 220 6.89 -21.04 9.36
C SER A 220 6.52 -19.82 10.22
N LEU A 221 5.56 -19.03 9.75
CA LEU A 221 5.08 -17.83 10.42
C LEU A 221 3.82 -18.13 11.26
N PRO A 222 3.66 -17.47 12.43
CA PRO A 222 2.47 -17.62 13.25
C PRO A 222 1.25 -17.00 12.56
N LEU A 223 0.13 -17.73 12.56
CA LEU A 223 -1.17 -17.21 12.12
C LEU A 223 -1.85 -16.46 13.26
N ILE A 224 -2.15 -15.18 13.03
CA ILE A 224 -2.74 -14.27 14.01
C ILE A 224 -4.20 -14.03 13.63
N SER A 225 -5.09 -14.70 14.34
CA SER A 225 -6.53 -14.49 14.27
C SER A 225 -6.98 -13.38 15.23
N ASN A 226 -6.62 -13.51 16.51
CA ASN A 226 -6.89 -12.52 17.54
C ASN A 226 -5.60 -11.78 17.92
N LEU A 227 -5.63 -10.44 17.85
CA LEU A 227 -4.46 -9.64 18.24
C LEU A 227 -4.15 -9.69 19.72
N SER A 228 -5.12 -9.99 20.56
CA SER A 228 -4.88 -10.18 21.99
C SER A 228 -3.91 -11.34 22.25
N ASP A 229 -3.87 -12.32 21.35
CA ASP A 229 -2.99 -13.50 21.46
C ASP A 229 -1.63 -13.29 20.79
N PHE A 230 -1.41 -12.16 20.11
CA PHE A 230 -0.22 -11.90 19.31
C PHE A 230 1.09 -12.15 20.09
N LYS A 231 1.15 -11.66 21.34
CA LYS A 231 2.36 -11.79 22.19
C LYS A 231 2.75 -13.25 22.43
N ASN A 232 1.77 -14.14 22.58
CA ASN A 232 2.00 -15.57 22.79
C ASN A 232 2.35 -16.25 21.46
N SER A 233 1.62 -15.90 20.39
CA SER A 233 1.83 -16.48 19.06
C SER A 233 3.23 -16.25 18.49
N ILE A 234 3.81 -15.06 18.68
CA ILE A 234 5.16 -14.75 18.17
C ILE A 234 6.30 -15.46 18.92
N GLN A 235 6.03 -16.02 20.10
CA GLN A 235 7.02 -16.79 20.86
C GLN A 235 7.07 -18.27 20.44
N SER A 236 6.03 -18.73 19.73
CA SER A 236 5.86 -20.14 19.36
C SER A 236 6.61 -20.57 18.11
N ARG A 237 7.24 -19.63 17.39
CA ARG A 237 7.89 -19.85 16.10
C ARG A 237 9.26 -19.16 16.10
N GLU A 238 10.19 -19.70 15.31
CA GLU A 238 11.51 -19.10 15.08
C GLU A 238 11.38 -17.90 14.14
N ILE A 239 10.99 -16.74 14.69
CA ILE A 239 10.85 -15.48 13.97
C ILE A 239 11.61 -14.35 14.66
N ASN A 240 11.82 -13.24 13.95
CA ASN A 240 12.35 -12.03 14.56
C ASN A 240 11.24 -11.33 15.36
N VAL A 241 11.21 -11.57 16.66
CA VAL A 241 10.18 -11.09 17.59
C VAL A 241 10.10 -9.55 17.63
N ASP A 242 11.23 -8.86 17.60
CA ASP A 242 11.25 -7.40 17.67
C ASP A 242 10.75 -6.78 16.36
N LEU A 243 11.18 -7.33 15.21
CA LEU A 243 10.64 -6.94 13.92
C LEU A 243 9.14 -7.21 13.82
N ALA A 244 8.65 -8.34 14.35
CA ALA A 244 7.22 -8.66 14.41
C ALA A 244 6.43 -7.60 15.20
N ARG A 245 6.95 -7.18 16.36
CA ARG A 245 6.34 -6.12 17.18
C ARG A 245 6.29 -4.80 16.44
N MET A 246 7.36 -4.43 15.74
CA MET A 246 7.40 -3.19 14.95
C MET A 246 6.40 -3.23 13.79
N GLN A 247 6.35 -4.34 13.06
CA GLN A 247 5.43 -4.54 11.93
C GLN A 247 3.96 -4.44 12.39
N ILE A 248 3.57 -5.16 13.46
CA ILE A 248 2.18 -5.11 13.91
C ILE A 248 1.80 -3.76 14.52
N ALA A 249 2.75 -3.09 15.20
CA ALA A 249 2.51 -1.76 15.74
C ALA A 249 2.25 -0.75 14.62
N LEU A 250 2.93 -0.89 13.47
CA LEU A 250 2.67 -0.07 12.29
C LEU A 250 1.27 -0.36 11.73
N ASP A 251 0.89 -1.63 11.56
CA ASP A 251 -0.44 -2.01 11.06
C ASP A 251 -1.57 -1.42 11.90
N ILE A 252 -1.48 -1.56 13.23
CA ILE A 252 -2.47 -1.03 14.18
C ILE A 252 -2.54 0.50 14.10
N LYS A 253 -1.38 1.18 14.08
CA LYS A 253 -1.33 2.65 13.91
C LYS A 253 -1.94 3.09 12.59
N ALA A 254 -1.70 2.35 11.51
CA ALA A 254 -2.25 2.65 10.20
C ALA A 254 -3.78 2.55 10.19
N SER A 255 -4.35 1.49 10.78
CA SER A 255 -5.79 1.35 10.94
C SER A 255 -6.41 2.47 11.78
N ASP A 256 -5.76 2.85 12.88
CA ASP A 256 -6.25 3.90 13.78
C ASP A 256 -6.26 5.26 13.09
N ILE A 257 -5.17 5.63 12.42
CA ILE A 257 -5.09 6.88 11.63
C ILE A 257 -6.10 6.86 10.47
N TYR A 258 -6.32 5.71 9.83
CA TYR A 258 -7.34 5.57 8.80
C TYR A 258 -8.75 5.80 9.36
N ALA A 259 -9.09 5.18 10.50
CA ALA A 259 -10.41 5.32 11.14
C ALA A 259 -10.70 6.74 11.63
N MET A 260 -9.68 7.49 12.06
CA MET A 260 -9.84 8.92 12.42
C MET A 260 -10.39 9.78 11.27
N ASN A 261 -10.26 9.31 10.03
CA ASN A 261 -10.72 10.00 8.83
C ASN A 261 -12.10 9.52 8.34
N PHE A 262 -12.80 8.69 9.12
CA PHE A 262 -14.19 8.35 8.86
C PHE A 262 -15.12 9.57 8.97
N LYS A 263 -16.22 9.56 8.21
CA LYS A 263 -17.19 10.67 8.22
C LYS A 263 -17.94 10.75 9.55
N SER A 264 -18.38 9.61 10.08
CA SER A 264 -19.05 9.55 11.38
C SER A 264 -18.04 9.62 12.53
N SER A 265 -18.25 10.55 13.48
CA SER A 265 -17.38 10.70 14.65
C SER A 265 -17.43 9.47 15.58
N SER A 266 -18.57 8.78 15.67
CA SER A 266 -18.71 7.57 16.49
C SER A 266 -17.86 6.39 15.98
N GLU A 267 -17.52 6.39 14.70
CA GLU A 267 -16.71 5.35 14.06
C GLU A 267 -15.19 5.63 14.17
N ARG A 268 -14.78 6.83 14.61
CA ARG A 268 -13.37 7.27 14.68
C ARG A 268 -12.58 6.71 15.87
N LEU A 269 -13.19 5.82 16.65
CA LEU A 269 -12.55 5.22 17.82
C LEU A 269 -11.34 4.38 17.40
N CYS A 270 -10.21 4.53 18.12
CA CYS A 270 -8.97 3.77 17.89
C CYS A 270 -9.11 2.29 18.31
N LYS A 271 -8.05 1.50 18.11
CA LYS A 271 -7.99 0.07 18.41
C LYS A 271 -9.08 -0.74 17.70
N ARG A 272 -9.44 -0.35 16.47
CA ARG A 272 -10.45 -1.08 15.67
C ARG A 272 -10.00 -2.51 15.38
N ASP A 273 -8.70 -2.70 15.20
CA ASP A 273 -8.01 -3.98 15.06
C ASP A 273 -8.28 -5.01 16.19
N PHE A 274 -8.57 -4.55 17.41
CA PHE A 274 -8.91 -5.41 18.56
C PHE A 274 -10.41 -5.61 18.76
N ARG A 275 -11.24 -4.77 18.13
CA ARG A 275 -12.69 -4.73 18.33
C ARG A 275 -13.46 -5.33 17.17
N LYS A 276 -12.91 -5.27 15.96
CA LYS A 276 -13.56 -5.81 14.77
C LYS A 276 -13.36 -7.33 14.76
N PRO A 277 -14.43 -8.13 14.77
CA PRO A 277 -14.29 -9.57 14.63
C PRO A 277 -13.75 -9.92 13.23
N ILE A 278 -13.12 -11.08 13.14
CA ILE A 278 -12.72 -11.67 11.86
C ILE A 278 -13.98 -11.90 11.03
N ILE A 279 -13.92 -11.56 9.75
CA ILE A 279 -15.06 -11.77 8.85
C ILE A 279 -15.20 -13.27 8.58
N HIS A 280 -16.37 -13.81 8.90
CA HIS A 280 -16.72 -15.19 8.60
C HIS A 280 -17.91 -15.18 7.63
N GLU A 281 -17.64 -15.58 6.39
CA GLU A 281 -18.66 -15.76 5.36
C GLU A 281 -19.13 -17.22 5.42
N GLN A 282 -20.37 -17.41 5.87
CA GLN A 282 -21.03 -18.71 5.97
C GLN A 282 -21.48 -19.22 4.61
#